data_AF-A0A944PT62-F1
#
_entry.id   AF-A0A944PT62-F1
#
_cell.length_a   1.000
_cell.length_b   1.000
_cell.length_c   1.000
_cell.angle_alpha   90.00
_cell.angle_beta   90.00
_cell.angle_gamma   90.00
#
_symmetry.space_group_name_H-M   'P 1'
#
loop_
_entity.id
_entity.type
_entity.pdbx_description
1 polymer ?
#
loop_
_entity_poly.entity_id
_entity_poly.type
_entity_poly.pdbx_seq_one_letter_code
_entity_poly.pdbx_strand_id
1 'polypeptide(L)'
;MSLVAQADALVVATPISKAAYSGLLPQHAFTGKPVLPLATGGSPAHVLAPDYALRPVLTSLGAQVCQGRFVLDRHITTAPDGALTPDHDDERQLAGFTGQFARALPSRAHLTTA
;
A
#
# COMPACT_ATOMS: atom_id res chain seq x y z
N MET A 1 21.51 -1.85 -7.36
CA MET A 1 20.04 -2.00 -7.54
C MET A 1 19.34 -1.56 -6.26
N SER A 2 18.18 -0.90 -6.34
CA SER A 2 17.44 -0.44 -5.16
C SER A 2 16.67 -1.58 -4.49
N LEU A 3 16.44 -1.49 -3.17
CA LEU A 3 15.61 -2.43 -2.42
C LEU A 3 14.21 -2.56 -3.03
N VAL A 4 13.66 -1.44 -3.50
CA VAL A 4 12.36 -1.40 -4.18
C VAL A 4 12.36 -2.25 -5.44
N ALA A 5 13.44 -2.27 -6.22
CA ALA A 5 13.52 -3.09 -7.42
C ALA A 5 13.60 -4.59 -7.10
N GLN A 6 14.27 -4.97 -6.00
CA GLN A 6 14.47 -6.38 -5.60
C GLN A 6 13.27 -7.02 -4.89
N ALA A 7 12.32 -6.23 -4.38
CA ALA A 7 11.19 -6.78 -3.64
C ALA A 7 10.33 -7.72 -4.52
N ASP A 8 9.68 -8.73 -3.96
CA ASP A 8 8.71 -9.53 -4.72
C ASP A 8 7.37 -8.79 -4.92
N ALA A 9 7.06 -7.88 -3.99
CA ALA A 9 5.90 -7.01 -4.00
C ALA A 9 6.12 -5.81 -3.08
N LEU A 10 5.22 -4.82 -3.14
CA LEU A 10 5.35 -3.58 -2.37
C LEU A 10 4.05 -3.23 -1.65
N VAL A 11 4.17 -2.69 -0.44
CA VAL A 11 3.09 -1.98 0.25
C VAL A 11 3.43 -0.50 0.21
N VAL A 12 2.55 0.32 -0.37
CA VAL A 12 2.75 1.77 -0.47
C VAL A 12 1.75 2.44 0.47
N ALA A 13 2.26 2.98 1.57
CA ALA A 13 1.45 3.66 2.58
C ALA A 13 1.68 5.18 2.55
N THR A 14 0.61 5.97 2.54
CA THR A 14 0.70 7.44 2.57
C THR A 14 -0.45 8.06 3.39
N PRO A 15 -0.18 9.06 4.24
CA PRO A 15 -1.26 9.92 4.71
C PRO A 15 -1.84 10.69 3.52
N ILE A 16 -3.15 10.90 3.51
CA ILE A 16 -3.84 11.77 2.57
C ILE A 16 -4.03 13.12 3.25
N SER A 17 -3.31 14.12 2.76
CA SER A 17 -3.52 15.52 3.12
C SER A 17 -3.83 16.30 1.86
N LYS A 18 -4.85 17.17 1.90
CA LYS A 18 -5.34 17.94 0.72
C LYS A 18 -5.69 17.07 -0.50
N ALA A 19 -6.23 15.87 -0.28
CA ALA A 19 -6.58 14.91 -1.34
C ALA A 19 -5.43 14.46 -2.26
N ALA A 20 -4.17 14.61 -1.83
CA ALA A 20 -2.99 14.18 -2.57
C ALA A 20 -2.10 13.26 -1.72
N TYR A 21 -1.32 12.41 -2.39
CA TYR A 21 -0.24 11.62 -1.80
C TYR A 21 1.09 12.35 -2.00
N SER A 22 1.94 12.38 -0.97
CA SER A 22 3.25 13.05 -1.03
C SER A 22 4.35 12.05 -1.34
N GLY A 23 5.12 12.27 -2.41
CA GLY A 23 6.37 11.52 -2.64
C GLY A 23 6.80 11.38 -4.10
N LEU A 24 8.11 11.25 -4.29
CA LEU A 24 8.73 10.80 -5.56
C LEU A 24 8.77 9.27 -5.56
N LEU A 25 8.13 8.65 -6.55
CA LEU A 25 8.19 7.20 -6.74
C LEU A 25 9.25 6.85 -7.81
N PRO A 26 10.11 5.84 -7.57
CA PRO A 26 11.10 5.42 -8.56
C PRO A 26 10.44 4.88 -9.83
N GLN A 27 10.78 5.48 -10.97
CA GLN A 27 10.08 5.33 -12.25
C GLN A 27 10.01 3.90 -12.81
N HIS A 28 10.97 3.04 -12.45
CA HIS A 28 11.09 1.66 -12.98
C HIS A 28 11.03 0.57 -11.91
N ALA A 29 10.83 0.91 -10.65
CA ALA A 29 10.95 -0.08 -9.58
C ALA A 29 9.66 -0.89 -9.34
N PHE A 30 8.56 -0.54 -10.02
CA PHE A 30 7.24 -1.13 -9.83
C PHE A 30 6.80 -2.08 -10.95
N THR A 31 7.54 -2.14 -12.06
CA THR A 31 7.13 -2.85 -13.28
C THR A 31 6.88 -4.33 -13.01
N GLY A 32 5.64 -4.78 -13.26
CA GLY A 32 5.21 -6.17 -13.12
C GLY A 32 5.00 -6.64 -11.68
N LYS A 33 5.06 -5.74 -10.69
CA LYS A 33 5.04 -6.11 -9.27
C LYS A 33 3.67 -5.88 -8.65
N PRO A 34 3.17 -6.83 -7.83
CA PRO A 34 2.00 -6.58 -7.00
C PRO A 34 2.26 -5.41 -6.05
N VAL A 35 1.29 -4.49 -5.97
CA VAL A 35 1.34 -3.36 -5.03
C VAL A 35 0.04 -3.27 -4.25
N LEU A 36 0.15 -3.20 -2.92
CA LEU A 36 -0.95 -2.91 -2.00
C LEU A 36 -0.91 -1.43 -1.59
N PRO A 37 -1.85 -0.59 -2.06
CA PRO A 37 -1.97 0.80 -1.63
C PRO A 37 -2.67 0.89 -0.27
N LEU A 38 -2.04 1.57 0.68
CA LEU A 38 -2.62 1.92 1.98
C LEU A 38 -2.63 3.44 2.14
N ALA A 39 -3.71 3.96 2.70
CA ALA A 39 -3.84 5.36 2.99
C ALA A 39 -4.46 5.61 4.37
N THR A 40 -4.11 6.75 4.96
CA THR A 40 -4.79 7.25 6.14
C THR A 40 -5.34 8.64 5.91
N GLY A 41 -6.29 9.10 6.72
CA GLY A 41 -6.70 10.49 6.71
C GLY A 41 -7.79 10.83 7.72
N GLY A 42 -7.92 12.12 8.02
CA GLY A 42 -8.82 12.61 9.08
C GLY A 42 -10.30 12.66 8.72
N SER A 43 -10.67 12.42 7.45
CA SER A 43 -12.05 12.50 6.97
C SER A 43 -12.40 11.36 6.02
N PRO A 44 -13.60 10.73 6.17
CA PRO A 44 -14.06 9.67 5.28
C PRO A 44 -14.30 10.14 3.85
N ALA A 45 -14.34 11.46 3.60
CA ALA A 45 -14.41 12.02 2.25
C ALA A 45 -13.25 11.57 1.33
N HIS A 46 -12.15 11.08 1.89
CA HIS A 46 -10.97 10.63 1.16
C HIS A 46 -10.89 9.10 1.00
N VAL A 47 -11.94 8.36 1.37
CA VAL A 47 -11.93 6.87 1.30
C VAL A 47 -11.62 6.35 -0.11
N LEU A 48 -11.95 7.13 -1.15
CA LEU A 48 -11.71 6.80 -2.55
C LEU A 48 -10.30 7.17 -3.04
N ALA A 49 -9.51 7.92 -2.27
CA ALA A 49 -8.18 8.38 -2.67
C ALA A 49 -7.20 7.24 -3.05
N PRO A 50 -7.16 6.08 -2.35
CA PRO A 50 -6.31 4.96 -2.77
C PRO A 50 -6.59 4.50 -4.21
N ASP A 51 -7.86 4.41 -4.58
CA ASP A 51 -8.27 3.87 -5.87
C ASP A 51 -8.34 4.92 -6.98
N TYR A 52 -8.59 6.20 -6.65
CA TYR A 52 -8.75 7.26 -7.64
C TYR A 52 -7.55 8.21 -7.78
N ALA A 53 -6.73 8.34 -6.75
CA ALA A 53 -5.52 9.18 -6.82
C ALA A 53 -4.25 8.33 -6.94
N LEU A 54 -4.11 7.29 -6.13
CA LEU A 54 -2.86 6.53 -6.03
C LEU A 54 -2.75 5.41 -7.08
N ARG A 55 -3.82 4.64 -7.30
CA ARG A 55 -3.85 3.58 -8.32
C ARG A 55 -3.44 4.05 -9.73
N PRO A 56 -3.96 5.17 -10.29
CA PRO A 56 -3.57 5.61 -11.63
C PRO A 56 -2.05 5.81 -11.79
N VAL A 57 -1.40 6.33 -10.74
CA VAL A 57 0.04 6.60 -10.75
C VAL A 57 0.87 5.35 -10.57
N LEU A 58 0.46 4.45 -9.67
CA LEU A 58 1.14 3.14 -9.56
C LEU A 58 1.01 2.34 -10.86
N THR A 59 -0.16 2.36 -11.50
CA THR A 59 -0.39 1.70 -12.78
C THR A 59 0.49 2.31 -13.89
N SER A 60 0.66 3.64 -13.94
CA SER A 60 1.54 4.27 -14.94
C SER A 60 3.02 3.93 -14.73
N LEU A 61 3.42 3.56 -13.51
CA LEU A 61 4.75 3.02 -13.19
C LEU A 61 4.89 1.51 -13.45
N GLY A 62 3.85 0.88 -14.01
CA GLY A 62 3.83 -0.54 -14.37
C GLY A 62 3.49 -1.50 -13.21
N ALA A 63 2.95 -1.00 -12.10
CA ALA A 63 2.52 -1.83 -10.98
C ALA A 63 1.26 -2.66 -11.31
N GLN A 64 1.16 -3.84 -10.71
CA GLN A 64 -0.09 -4.61 -10.62
C GLN A 64 -0.81 -4.21 -9.32
N VAL A 65 -1.67 -3.20 -9.41
CA VAL A 65 -2.25 -2.55 -8.23
C VAL A 65 -3.44 -3.35 -7.68
N CYS A 66 -3.32 -3.85 -6.45
CA CYS A 66 -4.41 -4.50 -5.71
C CYS A 66 -5.43 -3.46 -5.21
N GLN A 67 -6.56 -3.92 -4.66
CA GLN A 67 -7.54 -3.01 -4.05
C GLN A 67 -6.90 -2.23 -2.89
N GLY A 68 -7.00 -0.90 -2.93
CA GLY A 68 -6.44 -0.05 -1.90
C GLY A 68 -7.26 -0.05 -0.62
N ARG A 69 -6.63 0.29 0.51
CA ARG A 69 -7.32 0.45 1.79
C ARG A 69 -7.10 1.84 2.38
N PHE A 70 -8.16 2.37 2.98
CA PHE A 70 -8.13 3.62 3.72
C PHE A 70 -8.48 3.35 5.19
N VAL A 71 -7.72 3.95 6.11
CA VAL A 71 -7.97 3.90 7.57
C VAL A 71 -8.13 5.33 8.08
N LEU A 72 -9.16 5.57 8.87
CA LEU A 72 -9.36 6.90 9.46
C LEU A 72 -8.32 7.15 10.55
N ASP A 73 -7.75 8.36 10.57
CA ASP A 73 -6.70 8.70 11.55
C ASP A 73 -7.19 8.49 13.00
N ARG A 74 -8.48 8.78 13.27
CA ARG A 74 -9.10 8.57 14.59
C ARG A 74 -9.23 7.10 15.01
N HIS A 75 -9.04 6.15 14.11
CA HIS A 75 -9.01 4.72 14.41
C HIS A 75 -7.59 4.24 14.67
N ILE A 76 -6.57 5.10 14.55
CA ILE A 76 -5.16 4.74 14.74
C ILE A 76 -4.69 5.34 16.06
N THR A 77 -4.28 4.48 16.99
CA THR A 77 -3.62 4.88 18.23
C THR A 77 -2.11 4.82 18.05
N THR A 78 -1.41 5.88 18.48
CA THR A 78 0.06 5.88 18.53
C THR A 78 0.50 5.54 19.95
N ALA A 79 1.22 4.44 20.11
CA ALA A 79 1.81 4.05 21.37
C ALA A 79 3.03 4.95 21.71
N PRO A 80 3.49 4.99 22.98
CA PRO A 80 4.62 5.82 23.39
C PRO A 80 5.94 5.53 22.67
N ASP A 81 6.09 4.32 22.15
CA ASP A 81 7.24 3.87 21.34
C ASP A 81 7.12 4.20 19.84
N GLY A 82 6.02 4.86 19.44
CA GLY A 82 5.72 5.20 18.05
C GLY A 82 4.99 4.11 17.27
N ALA A 83 4.66 2.96 17.88
CA ALA A 83 3.89 1.93 17.21
C ALA A 83 2.46 2.42 16.89
N LEU A 84 2.03 2.22 15.65
CA LEU A 84 0.68 2.56 15.19
C LEU A 84 -0.21 1.32 15.31
N THR A 85 -1.26 1.42 16.11
CA THR A 85 -2.23 0.33 16.32
C THR A 85 -3.61 0.80 15.85
N PRO A 86 -4.15 0.24 14.76
CA PRO A 86 -5.52 0.50 14.36
C PRO A 86 -6.51 -0.10 15.38
N ASP A 87 -7.77 0.34 15.35
CA ASP A 87 -8.82 -0.29 16.12
C ASP A 87 -9.07 -1.73 15.67
N HIS A 88 -9.78 -2.51 16.50
CA HIS A 88 -9.99 -3.93 16.22
C HIS A 88 -10.74 -4.23 14.91
N ASP A 89 -11.58 -3.32 14.41
CA ASP A 89 -12.30 -3.56 13.16
C ASP A 89 -11.39 -3.30 11.96
N ASP A 90 -10.68 -2.17 11.95
CA ASP A 90 -9.70 -1.86 10.92
C ASP A 90 -8.53 -2.86 10.93
N GLU A 91 -8.10 -3.36 12.09
CA GLU A 91 -7.09 -4.42 12.22
C GLU A 91 -7.54 -5.72 11.53
N ARG A 92 -8.77 -6.18 11.82
CA ARG A 92 -9.33 -7.39 11.17
C ARG A 92 -9.45 -7.21 9.66
N GLN A 93 -9.93 -6.04 9.22
CA GLN A 93 -10.09 -5.76 7.80
C GLN A 93 -8.72 -5.74 7.10
N LEU A 94 -7.73 -5.04 7.66
CA LEU A 94 -6.36 -5.03 7.16
C LEU A 94 -5.78 -6.43 7.07
N ALA A 95 -5.95 -7.27 8.10
CA ALA A 95 -5.47 -8.65 8.07
C ALA A 95 -6.07 -9.46 6.91
N GLY A 96 -7.37 -9.30 6.64
CA GLY A 96 -8.04 -9.93 5.50
C GLY A 96 -7.46 -9.48 4.15
N PHE A 97 -7.30 -8.17 3.96
CA PHE A 97 -6.72 -7.59 2.74
C PHE A 97 -5.26 -7.98 2.54
N THR A 98 -4.44 -7.92 3.58
CA THR A 98 -3.04 -8.38 3.52
C THR A 98 -2.96 -9.87 3.21
N GLY A 99 -3.86 -10.69 3.76
CA GLY A 99 -3.95 -12.11 3.42
C GLY A 99 -4.29 -12.35 1.94
N GLN A 100 -5.19 -11.55 1.36
CA GLN A 100 -5.48 -11.60 -0.07
C GLN A 100 -4.29 -11.15 -0.92
N PHE A 101 -3.62 -10.07 -0.53
CA PHE A 101 -2.41 -9.59 -1.18
C PHE A 101 -1.28 -10.62 -1.16
N ALA A 102 -1.09 -11.31 -0.02
CA ALA A 102 -0.10 -12.36 0.11
C ALA A 102 -0.32 -13.52 -0.89
N ARG A 103 -1.57 -13.80 -1.28
CA ARG A 103 -1.90 -14.81 -2.30
C ARG A 103 -1.58 -14.35 -3.72
N ALA A 104 -1.46 -13.05 -3.96
CA ALA A 104 -1.06 -12.48 -5.25
C ALA A 104 0.47 -12.44 -5.43
N LEU A 105 1.24 -12.79 -4.39
CA LEU A 105 2.69 -12.86 -4.50
C LEU A 105 3.09 -13.96 -5.49
N PRO A 106 4.02 -13.67 -6.42
CA PRO A 106 4.53 -14.69 -7.31
C PRO A 106 5.13 -15.82 -6.49
N SER A 107 4.72 -17.06 -6.78
CA SER A 107 5.37 -18.25 -6.23
C SER A 107 6.85 -18.19 -6.58
N ARG A 108 7.73 -18.32 -5.57
CA ARG A 108 9.21 -18.21 -5.62
C ARG A 108 9.94 -19.08 -6.66
N ALA A 109 9.24 -19.77 -7.55
CA ALA A 109 9.77 -20.70 -8.55
C ALA A 109 10.70 -20.06 -9.60
N HIS A 110 10.87 -18.73 -9.63
CA HIS A 110 11.64 -18.03 -10.67
C HIS A 110 12.98 -17.41 -10.23
N LEU A 111 13.46 -17.62 -9.00
CA LEU A 111 14.69 -16.97 -8.51
C LEU A 111 15.94 -17.87 -8.47
N THR A 112 15.95 -19.01 -9.15
CA THR A 112 17.11 -19.92 -9.22
C THR A 112 17.77 -19.98 -10.60
N THR A 113 17.77 -18.90 -11.38
CA THR A 113 18.61 -18.85 -12.59
C THR A 113 19.04 -17.42 -12.94
N ALA A 114 20.25 -17.03 -12.52
CA ALA A 114 21.24 -16.27 -13.29
C ALA A 114 22.50 -16.05 -12.43
#